data_AF-A0A6L4AR55-F1
#
_entry.id   AF-A0A6L4AR55-F1
#
_cell.length_a   1.000
_cell.length_b   1.000
_cell.length_c   1.000
_cell.angle_alpha   90.00
_cell.angle_beta   90.00
_cell.angle_gamma   90.00
#
_symmetry.space_group_name_H-M   'P 1'
#
loop_
_entity.id
_entity.type
_entity.pdbx_description
1 polymer ?
#
loop_
_entity_poly.entity_id
_entity_poly.type
_entity_poly.pdbx_seq_one_letter_code
_entity_poly.pdbx_strand_id
1 'polypeptide(L)'
;MMEQPVQLPQSLYNAPDPQEGASSRIYDLTLLRPPEIVARDGRYVAYANGLICDCYSRLEWMVGPDRDTSWNEAQAWVDGLNCRGKAWGLPTLEQLGGLYRKNIRKHQISPLFGIEPTDVWSCEIKNDESAWAFNFIPGSAFWTYRTMSRRFRGLAVRPKPEYGWQNAS
;
A
#
# COMPACT_ATOMS: atom_id res chain seq x y z
N MET A 1 -38.72 6.43 70.76
CA MET A 1 -37.53 7.07 70.15
C MET A 1 -37.65 6.83 68.65
N MET A 2 -37.95 7.90 67.91
CA MET A 2 -38.06 7.86 66.45
C MET A 2 -36.65 8.02 65.89
N GLU A 3 -36.21 7.05 65.08
CA GLU A 3 -34.88 7.09 64.47
C GLU A 3 -34.77 8.28 63.49
N GLN A 4 -33.65 8.99 63.61
CA GLN A 4 -33.28 10.06 62.69
C GLN A 4 -32.85 9.46 61.34
N PRO A 5 -33.10 10.12 60.21
CA PRO A 5 -32.63 9.64 58.91
C PRO A 5 -31.10 9.67 58.85
N VAL A 6 -30.49 8.52 58.57
CA VAL A 6 -29.05 8.38 58.33
C VAL A 6 -28.69 9.16 57.05
N GLN A 7 -27.88 10.19 57.22
CA GLN A 7 -27.31 10.98 56.14
C GLN A 7 -26.18 10.19 55.48
N LEU A 8 -26.33 9.83 54.20
CA LEU A 8 -25.32 9.10 53.43
C LEU A 8 -24.05 9.94 53.23
N PRO A 9 -22.85 9.33 53.24
CA PRO A 9 -21.60 10.04 53.02
C PRO A 9 -21.48 10.55 51.57
N GLN A 10 -20.95 11.76 51.39
CA GLN A 10 -20.75 12.43 50.09
C GLN A 10 -19.73 11.74 49.14
N SER A 11 -19.22 10.56 49.49
CA SER A 11 -18.23 9.83 48.69
C SER A 11 -18.81 9.07 47.48
N LEU A 12 -20.10 9.26 47.15
CA LEU A 12 -20.77 8.66 45.99
C LEU A 12 -20.90 9.61 44.78
N TYR A 13 -20.33 10.82 44.83
CA TYR A 13 -20.38 11.79 43.71
C TYR A 13 -19.08 11.92 42.89
N ASN A 14 -18.03 11.18 43.23
CA ASN A 14 -16.84 11.09 42.38
C ASN A 14 -16.91 9.79 41.57
N ALA A 15 -17.68 9.82 40.49
CA ALA A 15 -17.43 8.89 39.40
C ALA A 15 -15.99 9.13 38.89
N PRO A 16 -15.21 8.09 38.62
CA PRO A 16 -13.95 8.25 37.91
C PRO A 16 -14.23 8.94 36.56
N ASP A 17 -13.39 9.92 36.25
CA ASP A 17 -13.37 10.66 34.99
C ASP A 17 -13.40 9.69 33.79
N PRO A 18 -14.34 9.81 32.83
CA PRO A 18 -14.39 8.96 31.64
C PRO A 18 -13.32 9.34 30.59
N GLN A 19 -12.09 9.57 31.03
CA GLN A 19 -10.90 9.83 30.20
C GLN A 19 -9.84 8.72 30.35
N GLU A 20 -10.24 7.49 30.64
CA GLU A 20 -9.42 6.30 30.47
C GLU A 20 -10.11 5.32 29.51
N GLY A 21 -10.17 5.70 28.23
CA GLY A 21 -10.83 4.88 27.22
C GLY A 21 -10.83 5.41 25.79
N ALA A 22 -10.12 6.50 25.48
CA ALA A 22 -10.13 7.11 24.15
C ALA A 22 -8.93 6.71 23.27
N SER A 23 -8.44 5.46 23.37
CA SER A 23 -7.37 4.95 22.49
C SER A 23 -7.79 3.77 21.62
N SER A 24 -9.08 3.64 21.33
CA SER A 24 -9.61 2.55 20.50
C SER A 24 -10.83 3.04 19.75
N ARG A 25 -10.74 3.13 18.41
CA ARG A 25 -11.79 3.49 17.43
C ARG A 25 -12.00 4.96 17.05
N ILE A 26 -10.97 5.81 17.12
CA ILE A 26 -10.97 7.00 16.25
C ILE A 26 -10.27 6.56 14.97
N TYR A 27 -11.05 6.42 13.89
CA TYR A 27 -10.54 6.36 12.52
C TYR A 27 -9.41 7.37 12.39
N ASP A 28 -8.24 6.93 11.95
CA ASP A 28 -7.17 7.83 11.59
C ASP A 28 -7.72 8.83 10.57
N LEU A 29 -7.99 10.07 11.03
CA LEU A 29 -8.67 11.10 10.23
C LEU A 29 -7.83 11.49 9.00
N THR A 30 -6.54 11.13 8.98
CA THR A 30 -5.69 11.27 7.80
C THR A 30 -6.09 10.32 6.66
N LEU A 31 -6.88 9.27 6.94
CA LEU A 31 -7.47 8.37 5.94
C LEU A 31 -8.80 8.89 5.35
N LEU A 32 -9.44 9.90 5.97
CA LEU A 32 -10.74 10.43 5.54
C LEU A 32 -10.63 11.53 4.48
N ARG A 33 -9.51 12.26 4.40
CA ARG A 33 -9.22 13.05 3.21
C ARG A 33 -8.57 12.15 2.17
N PRO A 34 -9.21 11.92 1.01
CA PRO A 34 -8.51 11.30 -0.09
C PRO A 34 -7.28 12.16 -0.38
N PRO A 35 -6.09 11.54 -0.54
CA PRO A 35 -4.87 12.28 -0.80
C PRO A 35 -5.06 13.15 -2.05
N GLU A 36 -4.35 14.27 -2.10
CA GLU A 36 -4.44 15.19 -3.24
C GLU A 36 -4.04 14.46 -4.53
N ILE A 37 -4.83 14.65 -5.57
CA ILE A 37 -4.54 14.06 -6.89
C ILE A 37 -3.59 14.99 -7.61
N VAL A 38 -2.41 14.48 -7.96
CA VAL A 38 -1.36 15.26 -8.62
C VAL A 38 -1.35 15.05 -10.13
N ALA A 39 -1.81 13.89 -10.63
CA ALA A 39 -1.84 13.62 -12.07
C ALA A 39 -2.80 12.48 -12.44
N ARG A 40 -3.18 12.44 -13.73
CA ARG A 40 -4.00 11.38 -14.35
C ARG A 40 -3.57 11.13 -15.79
N ASP A 41 -3.68 9.89 -16.25
CA ASP A 41 -3.38 9.52 -17.65
C ASP A 41 -4.46 8.61 -18.28
N GLY A 42 -5.68 8.71 -17.75
CA GLY A 42 -6.85 7.92 -18.16
C GLY A 42 -7.04 6.66 -17.32
N ARG A 43 -6.05 5.75 -17.29
CA ARG A 43 -6.14 4.50 -16.51
C ARG A 43 -5.69 4.72 -15.06
N TYR A 44 -4.65 5.51 -14.86
CA TYR A 44 -4.04 5.69 -13.56
C TYR A 44 -4.32 7.08 -12.99
N VAL A 45 -4.41 7.15 -11.67
CA VAL A 45 -4.52 8.38 -10.88
C VAL A 45 -3.38 8.38 -9.87
N ALA A 46 -2.49 9.36 -9.94
CA ALA A 46 -1.39 9.54 -9.01
C ALA A 46 -1.77 10.53 -7.91
N TYR A 47 -1.37 10.22 -6.68
CA TYR A 47 -1.65 11.01 -5.49
C TYR A 47 -0.36 11.58 -4.90
N ALA A 48 -0.46 12.70 -4.18
CA ALA A 48 0.67 13.42 -3.59
C ALA A 48 1.47 12.59 -2.57
N ASN A 49 0.86 11.54 -1.99
CA ASN A 49 1.52 10.61 -1.07
C ASN A 49 2.24 9.45 -1.78
N GLY A 50 2.37 9.48 -3.12
CA GLY A 50 3.03 8.45 -3.91
C GLY A 50 2.16 7.25 -4.26
N LEU A 51 0.88 7.24 -3.86
CA LEU A 51 -0.08 6.21 -4.26
C LEU A 51 -0.45 6.39 -5.73
N ILE A 52 -0.52 5.28 -6.47
CA ILE A 52 -1.05 5.24 -7.83
C ILE A 52 -2.23 4.27 -7.86
N CYS A 53 -3.43 4.78 -8.13
CA CYS A 53 -4.62 3.95 -8.30
C CYS A 53 -4.77 3.54 -9.76
N ASP A 54 -4.90 2.24 -10.02
CA ASP A 54 -5.31 1.69 -11.30
C ASP A 54 -6.82 1.49 -11.31
N CYS A 55 -7.52 2.36 -12.04
CA CYS A 55 -8.98 2.36 -12.09
C CYS A 55 -9.56 1.14 -12.82
N TYR A 56 -8.76 0.41 -13.60
CA TYR A 56 -9.23 -0.73 -14.39
C TYR A 56 -9.06 -2.04 -13.62
N SER A 57 -7.89 -2.27 -13.02
CA SER A 57 -7.60 -3.52 -12.31
C SER A 57 -8.06 -3.52 -10.85
N ARG A 58 -8.58 -2.39 -10.33
CA ARG A 58 -8.86 -2.17 -8.91
C ARG A 58 -7.64 -2.45 -8.02
N LEU A 59 -6.45 -2.14 -8.52
CA LEU A 59 -5.20 -2.23 -7.77
C LEU A 59 -4.68 -0.85 -7.40
N GLU A 60 -3.96 -0.80 -6.29
CA GLU A 60 -3.17 0.35 -5.88
C GLU A 60 -1.69 -0.01 -5.88
N TRP A 61 -0.87 0.95 -6.28
CA TRP A 61 0.56 0.78 -6.46
C TRP A 61 1.36 1.81 -5.67
N MET A 62 2.53 1.41 -5.22
CA MET A 62 3.57 2.32 -4.75
C MET A 62 4.90 1.94 -5.40
N VAL A 63 5.68 2.96 -5.70
CA VAL A 63 7.00 2.81 -6.32
C VAL A 63 8.05 2.79 -5.22
N GLY A 64 8.94 1.80 -5.26
CA GLY A 64 10.04 1.69 -4.34
C GLY A 64 11.08 2.81 -4.52
N PRO A 65 12.08 2.87 -3.62
CA PRO A 65 13.18 3.82 -3.76
C PRO A 65 13.83 3.73 -5.14
N ASP A 66 14.19 4.88 -5.74
CA ASP A 66 14.90 4.92 -7.03
C ASP A 66 16.38 4.57 -6.85
N ARG A 67 16.63 3.29 -6.57
CA ARG A 67 17.96 2.69 -6.48
C ARG A 67 17.90 1.23 -6.88
N ASP A 68 19.06 0.70 -7.22
CA ASP A 68 19.24 -0.73 -7.41
C ASP A 68 18.86 -1.50 -6.14
N THR A 69 17.99 -2.49 -6.32
CA THR A 69 17.28 -3.16 -5.23
C THR A 69 17.25 -4.66 -5.47
N SER A 70 17.82 -5.43 -4.54
CA SER A 70 17.73 -6.89 -4.55
C SER A 70 16.31 -7.38 -4.22
N TRP A 71 16.00 -8.64 -4.50
CA TRP A 71 14.67 -9.18 -4.20
C TRP A 71 14.36 -9.11 -2.70
N ASN A 72 15.34 -9.45 -1.85
CA ASN A 72 15.19 -9.39 -0.39
C ASN A 72 14.96 -7.96 0.11
N GLU A 73 15.64 -6.97 -0.48
CA GLU A 73 15.41 -5.55 -0.14
C GLU A 73 14.04 -5.06 -0.60
N ALA A 74 13.59 -5.48 -1.79
CA ALA A 74 12.26 -5.14 -2.28
C ALA A 74 11.17 -5.73 -1.37
N GLN A 75 11.30 -7.01 -1.01
CA GLN A 75 10.40 -7.68 -0.08
C GLN A 75 10.39 -6.98 1.29
N ALA A 76 11.56 -6.70 1.87
CA ALA A 76 11.66 -6.00 3.15
C ALA A 76 11.05 -4.58 3.11
N TRP A 77 11.22 -3.86 2.00
CA TRP A 77 10.59 -2.56 1.81
C TRP A 77 9.05 -2.67 1.78
N VAL A 78 8.50 -3.62 1.02
CA VAL A 78 7.06 -3.89 0.98
C VAL A 78 6.52 -4.28 2.37
N ASP A 79 7.22 -5.16 3.09
CA ASP A 79 6.84 -5.58 4.44
C ASP A 79 6.84 -4.40 5.42
N GLY A 80 7.76 -3.46 5.24
CA GLY A 80 7.79 -2.18 5.95
C GLY A 80 6.59 -1.28 5.68
N LEU A 81 5.86 -1.44 4.57
CA LEU A 81 4.59 -0.74 4.33
C LEU A 81 3.43 -1.35 5.12
N ASN A 82 3.52 -2.65 5.44
CA ASN A 82 2.46 -3.40 6.13
C ASN A 82 2.32 -3.02 7.61
N CYS A 83 3.37 -2.46 8.23
CA CYS A 83 3.32 -1.95 9.60
C CYS A 83 2.34 -0.76 9.78
N ARG A 84 1.79 -0.21 8.67
CA ARG A 84 0.78 0.84 8.65
C ARG A 84 -0.63 0.33 8.30
N GLY A 85 -0.91 -0.96 8.54
CA GLY A 85 -2.26 -1.54 8.52
C GLY A 85 -2.84 -1.82 7.13
N LYS A 86 -2.00 -2.07 6.12
CA LYS A 86 -2.42 -2.27 4.73
C LYS A 86 -1.70 -3.49 4.15
N ALA A 87 -2.39 -4.36 3.43
CA ALA A 87 -1.83 -5.60 2.86
C ALA A 87 -1.08 -5.37 1.54
N TRP A 88 0.07 -4.69 1.61
CA TRP A 88 0.98 -4.56 0.49
C TRP A 88 1.76 -5.87 0.26
N GLY A 89 1.95 -6.18 -1.02
CA GLY A 89 2.76 -7.30 -1.48
C GLY A 89 3.64 -6.89 -2.66
N LEU A 90 4.64 -7.71 -2.97
CA LEU A 90 5.25 -7.66 -4.29
C LEU A 90 4.21 -8.06 -5.35
N PRO A 91 4.28 -7.49 -6.56
CA PRO A 91 3.34 -7.82 -7.62
C PRO A 91 3.60 -9.19 -8.22
N THR A 92 2.55 -9.79 -8.78
CA THR A 92 2.70 -10.98 -9.63
C THR A 92 3.20 -10.60 -11.02
N LEU A 93 3.74 -11.57 -11.75
CA LEU A 93 4.11 -11.41 -13.17
C LEU A 93 2.91 -11.00 -14.03
N GLU A 94 1.72 -11.52 -13.72
CA GLU A 94 0.48 -11.14 -14.42
C GLU A 94 0.16 -9.66 -14.21
N GLN A 95 0.24 -9.17 -12.97
CA GLN A 95 -0.01 -7.77 -12.65
C GLN A 95 1.02 -6.86 -13.32
N LEU A 96 2.31 -7.23 -13.32
CA LEU A 96 3.37 -6.51 -14.03
C LEU A 96 3.15 -6.50 -15.54
N GLY A 97 2.77 -7.64 -16.12
CA GLY A 97 2.40 -7.74 -17.54
C GLY A 97 1.20 -6.85 -17.88
N GLY A 98 0.24 -6.69 -16.97
CA GLY A 98 -0.89 -5.78 -17.11
C GLY A 98 -0.53 -4.29 -17.07
N LEU A 99 0.64 -3.92 -16.54
CA LEU A 99 1.18 -2.57 -16.59
C LEU A 99 1.88 -2.27 -17.93
N TYR A 100 2.45 -3.29 -18.56
CA TYR A 100 3.23 -3.17 -19.80
C TYR A 100 2.36 -2.75 -20.98
N ARG A 101 2.86 -1.78 -21.77
CA ARG A 101 2.21 -1.30 -22.98
C ARG A 101 3.17 -1.38 -24.17
N LYS A 102 2.91 -2.34 -25.04
CA LYS A 102 3.66 -2.50 -26.30
C LYS A 102 3.42 -1.30 -27.22
N ASN A 103 4.49 -0.76 -27.82
CA ASN A 103 4.47 0.26 -28.89
C ASN A 103 4.08 1.70 -28.49
N ILE A 104 4.17 2.10 -27.23
CA ILE A 104 4.14 3.54 -26.89
C ILE A 104 5.52 4.12 -27.18
N ARG A 105 5.58 5.15 -28.02
CA ARG A 105 6.79 5.71 -28.65
C ARG A 105 7.97 6.03 -27.70
N LYS A 106 7.80 6.04 -26.37
CA LYS A 106 8.87 6.27 -25.38
C LYS A 106 8.69 5.58 -24.01
N HIS A 107 7.50 5.09 -23.65
CA HIS A 107 7.25 4.59 -22.30
C HIS A 107 6.46 3.27 -22.33
N GLN A 108 7.14 2.16 -22.01
CA GLN A 108 6.52 0.83 -21.92
C GLN A 108 5.68 0.65 -20.64
N ILE A 109 5.77 1.60 -19.70
CA ILE A 109 4.93 1.75 -18.51
C ILE A 109 4.40 3.19 -18.46
N SER A 110 3.30 3.45 -17.74
CA SER A 110 2.80 4.83 -17.57
C SER A 110 3.87 5.73 -16.93
N PRO A 111 4.08 6.96 -17.44
CA PRO A 111 4.95 7.95 -16.79
C PRO A 111 4.57 8.29 -15.35
N LEU A 112 3.33 8.01 -14.93
CA LEU A 112 2.88 8.25 -13.55
C LEU A 112 3.58 7.36 -12.53
N PHE A 113 4.19 6.24 -12.96
CA PHE A 113 5.04 5.43 -12.09
C PHE A 113 6.40 6.08 -11.85
N GLY A 114 6.80 7.11 -12.60
CA GLY A 114 8.05 7.84 -12.37
C GLY A 114 9.31 6.97 -12.44
N ILE A 115 9.22 5.79 -13.06
CA ILE A 115 10.35 4.89 -13.28
C ILE A 115 10.65 4.79 -14.77
N GLU A 116 11.95 4.84 -15.10
CA GLU A 116 12.40 4.46 -16.42
C GLU A 116 12.14 2.96 -16.65
N PRO A 117 11.84 2.54 -17.89
CA PRO A 117 11.66 1.13 -18.23
C PRO A 117 12.86 0.28 -17.78
N THR A 118 12.62 -0.65 -16.85
CA THR A 118 13.67 -1.45 -16.20
C THR A 118 13.11 -2.80 -15.71
N ASP A 119 13.93 -3.53 -14.95
CA ASP A 119 13.57 -4.81 -14.33
C ASP A 119 12.83 -4.58 -13.00
N VAL A 120 11.69 -5.24 -12.82
CA VAL A 120 10.89 -5.17 -11.58
C VAL A 120 10.73 -6.56 -11.00
N TRP A 121 11.06 -6.71 -9.72
CA TRP A 121 10.87 -7.97 -8.99
C TRP A 121 9.39 -8.33 -8.84
N SER A 122 9.09 -9.63 -8.96
CA SER A 122 7.78 -10.18 -8.69
C SER A 122 7.78 -11.02 -7.42
N CYS A 123 6.59 -11.39 -6.92
CA CYS A 123 6.45 -12.24 -5.74
C CYS A 123 6.77 -13.72 -6.02
N GLU A 124 6.79 -14.14 -7.29
CA GLU A 124 7.01 -15.53 -7.67
C GLU A 124 8.46 -15.97 -7.43
N ILE A 125 8.61 -17.06 -6.67
CA ILE A 125 9.89 -17.68 -6.38
C ILE A 125 10.19 -18.78 -7.41
N LYS A 126 11.42 -18.79 -7.94
CA LYS A 126 11.87 -19.85 -8.86
C LYS A 126 12.46 -21.05 -8.11
N ASN A 127 13.27 -20.76 -7.09
CA ASN A 127 13.91 -21.69 -6.15
C ASN A 127 14.47 -20.88 -4.96
N ASP A 128 15.21 -21.51 -4.06
CA ASP A 128 15.72 -20.88 -2.84
C ASP A 128 16.64 -19.67 -3.10
N GLU A 129 17.37 -19.67 -4.21
CA GLU A 129 18.35 -18.62 -4.54
C GLU A 129 17.82 -17.59 -5.56
N SER A 130 16.72 -17.89 -6.25
CA SER A 130 16.25 -17.13 -7.42
C SER A 130 14.77 -16.77 -7.34
N ALA A 131 14.42 -15.63 -7.91
CA ALA A 131 13.04 -15.15 -8.04
C ALA A 131 12.77 -14.69 -9.46
N TRP A 132 11.50 -14.52 -9.79
CA TRP A 132 11.07 -13.98 -11.07
C TRP A 132 11.01 -12.45 -11.04
N ALA A 133 11.17 -11.87 -12.22
CA ALA A 133 11.08 -10.45 -12.48
C ALA A 133 10.46 -10.22 -13.86
N PHE A 134 10.00 -9.00 -14.10
CA PHE A 134 9.49 -8.55 -15.38
C PHE A 134 10.33 -7.40 -15.92
N ASN A 135 10.80 -7.53 -17.16
CA ASN A 135 11.55 -6.47 -17.83
C ASN A 135 10.60 -5.62 -18.67
N PHE A 136 10.45 -4.33 -18.33
CA PHE A 136 9.58 -3.42 -19.07
C PHE A 136 10.14 -2.97 -20.43
N ILE A 137 11.40 -3.27 -20.78
CA ILE A 137 11.97 -2.94 -22.09
C ILE A 137 11.44 -3.90 -23.18
N PRO A 138 11.68 -5.22 -23.13
CA PRO A 138 11.07 -6.17 -24.06
C PRO A 138 9.65 -6.59 -23.66
N GLY A 139 9.24 -6.37 -22.40
CA GLY A 139 7.93 -6.78 -21.89
C GLY A 139 7.85 -8.28 -21.62
N SER A 140 8.84 -8.85 -20.94
CA SER A 140 8.93 -10.29 -20.71
C SER A 140 9.35 -10.62 -19.29
N ALA A 141 8.79 -11.72 -18.78
CA ALA A 141 9.21 -12.32 -17.52
C ALA A 141 10.55 -13.07 -17.69
N PHE A 142 11.37 -13.05 -16.64
CA PHE A 142 12.62 -13.80 -16.54
C PHE A 142 12.93 -14.08 -15.07
N TRP A 143 13.90 -14.94 -14.78
CA TRP A 143 14.36 -15.19 -13.41
C TRP A 143 15.84 -14.91 -13.27
N THR A 144 16.27 -14.56 -12.06
CA THR A 144 17.69 -14.40 -11.71
C THR A 144 17.88 -14.54 -10.20
N TYR A 145 19.13 -14.49 -9.74
CA TYR A 145 19.49 -14.59 -8.33
C TYR A 145 18.86 -13.45 -7.53
N ARG A 146 18.31 -13.77 -6.35
CA ARG A 146 17.71 -12.79 -5.42
C ARG A 146 18.69 -11.75 -4.92
N THR A 147 20.00 -12.03 -5.01
CA THR A 147 21.10 -11.11 -4.67
C THR A 147 21.41 -10.10 -5.78
N MET A 148 20.91 -10.32 -6.99
CA MET A 148 21.05 -9.35 -8.07
C MET A 148 20.26 -8.09 -7.74
N SER A 149 20.87 -6.91 -7.87
CA SER A 149 20.19 -5.63 -7.60
C SER A 149 20.30 -4.66 -8.77
N ARG A 150 21.30 -4.84 -9.63
CA ARG A 150 21.64 -3.92 -10.71
C ARG A 150 20.45 -3.72 -11.67
N ARG A 151 19.96 -2.48 -11.78
CA ARG A 151 18.78 -2.07 -12.56
C ARG A 151 17.43 -2.57 -12.03
N PHE A 152 17.39 -3.37 -10.98
CA PHE A 152 16.12 -3.84 -10.42
C PHE A 152 15.47 -2.75 -9.58
N ARG A 153 14.13 -2.69 -9.64
CA ARG A 153 13.28 -1.83 -8.83
C ARG A 153 12.25 -2.67 -8.07
N GLY A 154 11.84 -2.16 -6.91
CA GLY A 154 10.70 -2.69 -6.16
C GLY A 154 9.43 -1.91 -6.49
N LEU A 155 8.34 -2.62 -6.71
CA LEU A 155 6.98 -2.06 -6.72
C LEU A 155 6.20 -2.78 -5.62
N ALA A 156 5.32 -2.03 -4.94
CA ALA A 156 4.34 -2.60 -4.04
C ALA A 156 2.98 -2.53 -4.70
N VAL A 157 2.17 -3.57 -4.51
CA VAL A 157 0.79 -3.62 -4.98
C VAL A 157 -0.13 -4.09 -3.86
N ARG A 158 -1.38 -3.65 -3.91
CA ARG A 158 -2.46 -4.21 -3.11
C ARG A 158 -3.81 -4.07 -3.82
N PRO A 159 -4.83 -4.85 -3.43
CA PRO A 159 -6.20 -4.56 -3.79
C PRO A 159 -6.59 -3.16 -3.33
N LYS A 160 -7.29 -2.42 -4.18
CA LYS A 160 -7.91 -1.16 -3.79
C LYS A 160 -8.91 -1.44 -2.67
N PRO A 161 -8.76 -0.82 -1.48
CA PRO A 161 -9.71 -1.03 -0.40
C PRO A 161 -11.10 -0.57 -0.84
N GLU A 162 -12.10 -1.35 -0.50
CA GLU A 162 -13.49 -0.89 -0.59
C GLU A 162 -13.67 0.16 0.51
N TYR A 163 -13.67 1.43 0.11
CA TYR A 163 -14.14 2.49 1.00
C TYR A 163 -15.63 2.25 1.16
N GLY A 164 -16.00 1.50 2.20
CA GLY A 164 -17.36 1.09 2.47
C GLY A 164 -18.25 2.31 2.68
N TRP A 165 -18.94 2.73 1.63
CA TRP A 165 -20.24 3.38 1.77
C TRP A 165 -21.26 2.24 1.80
N GLN A 166 -21.46 1.66 2.98
CA GLN A 166 -22.69 0.90 3.19
C GLN A 166 -23.82 1.92 3.09
N ASN A 167 -24.65 1.76 2.06
CA ASN A 167 -25.88 2.50 1.89
C ASN A 167 -26.67 2.37 3.20
N ALA A 168 -26.80 3.48 3.94
CA ALA A 168 -27.88 3.63 4.88
C ALA A 168 -29.17 3.72 4.04
N SER A 169 -29.83 2.59 3.89
CA SER A 169 -31.21 2.47 3.39
C SER A 169 -32.11 2.04 4.54
#